data_AF-A0A7X3HX80-F1
#
_entry.id   AF-A0A7X3HX80-F1
#
_cell.length_a   1.000
_cell.length_b   1.000
_cell.length_c   1.000
_cell.angle_alpha   90.00
_cell.angle_beta   90.00
_cell.angle_gamma   90.00
#
_symmetry.space_group_name_H-M   'P 1'
#
loop_
_entity.id
_entity.type
_entity.pdbx_description
1 polymer ?
#
loop_
_entity_poly.entity_id
_entity_poly.type
_entity_poly.pdbx_seq_one_letter_code
_entity_poly.pdbx_strand_id
1 'polypeptide(L)'
;MNIAAHVQAVAIQFISYRGDITALAKFVAASMVTGAPSIADLVHYLRKESTAKELQEYEVGLWRNTAGDWSLVSLATPPTIEAMKYRLDNFPVSNTQCRWCLQDAKRLADLELISEIDLHGLPVHRSRLHPQCMRPWLSMRTQVARAGVVHEQ
;
A
#
# COMPACT_ATOMS: atom_id res chain seq x y z
N MET A 1 -17.67 5.89 16.16
CA MET A 1 -17.50 5.35 14.80
C MET A 1 -16.13 5.75 14.30
N ASN A 2 -15.25 4.78 14.00
CA ASN A 2 -13.85 5.06 13.66
C ASN A 2 -13.67 5.02 12.13
N ILE A 3 -13.50 6.18 11.49
CA ILE A 3 -13.36 6.28 10.02
C ILE A 3 -12.11 5.53 9.54
N ALA A 4 -10.99 5.60 10.27
CA ALA A 4 -9.74 4.94 9.89
C ALA A 4 -9.89 3.41 9.78
N ALA A 5 -10.65 2.79 10.67
CA ALA A 5 -10.94 1.35 10.61
C ALA A 5 -11.73 0.96 9.35
N HIS A 6 -12.66 1.80 8.91
CA HIS A 6 -13.39 1.57 7.65
C HIS A 6 -12.51 1.80 6.42
N VAL A 7 -11.60 2.78 6.47
CA VAL A 7 -10.60 2.98 5.41
C VAL A 7 -9.68 1.76 5.30
N GLN A 8 -9.27 1.18 6.43
CA GLN A 8 -8.50 -0.07 6.48
C GLN A 8 -9.26 -1.24 5.86
N ALA A 9 -10.53 -1.42 6.22
CA ALA A 9 -11.36 -2.48 5.63
C ALA A 9 -11.44 -2.37 4.11
N VAL A 10 -11.65 -1.15 3.59
CA VAL A 10 -11.63 -0.86 2.14
C VAL A 10 -10.25 -1.16 1.53
N ALA A 11 -9.16 -0.75 2.19
CA ALA A 11 -7.80 -1.02 1.71
C ALA A 11 -7.48 -2.52 1.62
N ILE A 12 -7.93 -3.31 2.60
CA ILE A 12 -7.78 -4.77 2.59
C ILE A 12 -8.59 -5.39 1.45
N GLN A 13 -9.84 -4.96 1.26
CA GLN A 13 -10.72 -5.50 0.22
C GLN A 13 -10.14 -5.28 -1.19
N PHE A 14 -9.62 -4.09 -1.47
CA PHE A 14 -9.05 -3.79 -2.79
C PHE A 14 -7.58 -4.22 -2.94
N ILE A 15 -6.87 -4.44 -1.83
CA ILE A 15 -5.39 -4.57 -1.73
C ILE A 15 -4.68 -3.27 -2.16
N SER A 16 -5.05 -2.74 -3.32
CA SER A 16 -4.60 -1.50 -3.90
C SER A 16 -5.68 -0.86 -4.76
N TYR A 17 -5.96 0.41 -4.51
CA TYR A 17 -6.85 1.26 -5.30
C TYR A 17 -6.10 2.49 -5.79
N ARG A 18 -6.30 2.86 -7.07
CA ARG A 18 -5.82 4.11 -7.67
C ARG A 18 -7.00 4.78 -8.38
N GLY A 19 -7.32 6.03 -8.03
CA GLY A 19 -8.43 6.76 -8.66
C GLY A 19 -8.86 8.03 -7.95
N ASP A 20 -10.14 8.39 -8.11
CA ASP A 20 -10.71 9.61 -7.55
C ASP A 20 -11.02 9.49 -6.05
N ILE A 21 -10.74 10.55 -5.29
CA ILE A 21 -10.93 10.57 -3.83
C ILE A 21 -12.41 10.52 -3.43
N THR A 22 -13.32 11.03 -4.27
CA THR A 22 -14.76 11.00 -4.03
C THR A 22 -15.29 9.59 -4.22
N ALA A 23 -14.78 8.86 -5.22
CA ALA A 23 -15.06 7.44 -5.37
C ALA A 23 -14.56 6.64 -4.16
N LEU A 24 -13.36 6.95 -3.66
CA LEU A 24 -12.86 6.34 -2.43
C LEU A 24 -13.76 6.61 -1.22
N ALA A 25 -14.18 7.86 -1.03
CA ALA A 25 -15.10 8.23 0.04
C ALA A 25 -16.44 7.47 -0.03
N LYS A 26 -16.95 7.16 -1.23
CA LYS A 26 -18.15 6.32 -1.40
C LYS A 26 -17.93 4.89 -0.94
N PHE A 27 -16.78 4.28 -1.23
CA PHE A 27 -16.46 2.94 -0.72
C PHE A 27 -16.36 2.92 0.80
N VAL A 28 -15.74 3.95 1.39
CA VAL A 28 -15.66 4.09 2.86
C VAL A 28 -17.05 4.26 3.46
N ALA A 29 -17.89 5.14 2.91
CA ALA A 29 -19.26 5.32 3.38
C ALA A 29 -20.08 4.02 3.30
N ALA A 30 -19.94 3.27 2.21
CA ALA A 30 -20.61 1.98 2.04
C ALA A 30 -20.18 0.94 3.09
N SER A 31 -18.92 0.97 3.53
CA SER A 31 -18.41 0.11 4.61
C SER A 31 -19.02 0.42 5.98
N MET A 32 -19.57 1.63 6.19
CA MET A 32 -20.12 2.06 7.49
C MET A 32 -21.56 1.61 7.72
N VAL A 33 -22.27 1.15 6.67
CA VAL A 33 -23.67 0.69 6.67
C VAL A 33 -24.68 1.77 7.12
N THR A 34 -24.66 2.19 8.38
CA THR A 34 -25.53 3.23 8.95
C THR A 34 -24.71 4.31 9.65
N GLY A 35 -25.17 5.57 9.56
CA GLY A 35 -24.54 6.70 10.24
C GLY A 35 -23.27 7.24 9.60
N ALA A 36 -22.97 6.89 8.34
CA ALA A 36 -21.83 7.43 7.61
C ALA A 36 -21.89 8.98 7.55
N PRO A 37 -20.75 9.70 7.73
CA PRO A 37 -20.71 11.14 7.49
C PRO A 37 -21.04 11.45 6.02
N SER A 38 -21.26 12.73 5.71
CA SER A 38 -21.46 13.12 4.33
C SER A 38 -20.21 12.78 3.48
N ILE A 39 -20.41 12.55 2.19
CA ILE A 39 -19.28 12.30 1.27
C ILE A 39 -18.30 13.48 1.28
N ALA A 40 -18.79 14.71 1.45
CA ALA A 40 -17.95 15.89 1.55
C ALA A 40 -17.04 15.85 2.80
N ASP A 41 -17.59 15.43 3.95
CA ASP A 41 -16.83 15.29 5.19
C ASP A 41 -15.77 14.19 5.09
N LEU A 42 -16.13 13.05 4.47
CA LEU A 42 -15.18 11.96 4.22
C LEU A 42 -14.07 12.39 3.28
N VAL A 43 -14.37 13.08 2.18
CA VAL A 43 -13.35 13.62 1.27
C VAL A 43 -12.47 14.63 2.00
N HIS A 44 -13.05 15.51 2.82
CA HIS A 44 -12.30 16.47 3.61
C HIS A 44 -11.36 15.77 4.60
N TYR A 45 -11.84 14.73 5.30
CA TYR A 45 -11.03 13.89 6.19
C TYR A 45 -9.87 13.23 5.43
N LEU A 46 -10.15 12.50 4.34
CA LEU A 46 -9.15 11.76 3.56
C LEU A 46 -8.06 12.65 2.95
N ARG A 47 -8.35 13.94 2.69
CA ARG A 47 -7.38 14.89 2.13
C ARG A 47 -6.39 15.44 3.16
N LYS A 48 -6.62 15.26 4.46
CA LYS A 48 -5.74 15.81 5.50
C LYS A 48 -4.44 15.02 5.57
N GLU A 49 -3.33 15.74 5.68
CA GLU A 49 -2.03 15.11 5.93
C GLU A 49 -2.01 14.36 7.27
N SER A 50 -2.69 14.89 8.29
CA SER A 50 -2.83 14.21 9.59
C SER A 50 -3.52 12.85 9.47
N THR A 51 -4.52 12.75 8.58
CA THR A 51 -5.22 11.50 8.30
C THR A 51 -4.31 10.50 7.59
N ALA A 52 -3.47 10.94 6.66
CA ALA A 52 -2.50 10.04 6.04
C ALA A 52 -1.50 9.47 7.06
N LYS A 53 -1.13 10.23 8.11
CA LYS A 53 -0.28 9.75 9.21
C LYS A 53 -1.03 8.79 10.13
N GLU A 54 -2.25 9.15 10.54
CA GLU A 54 -3.15 8.28 11.33
C GLU A 54 -3.33 6.92 10.65
N LEU A 55 -3.61 6.91 9.34
CA LEU A 55 -3.84 5.68 8.57
C LEU A 55 -2.64 4.74 8.53
N GLN A 56 -1.40 5.23 8.69
CA GLN A 56 -0.22 4.37 8.75
C GLN A 56 -0.22 3.48 10.01
N GLU A 57 -0.85 3.92 11.10
CA GLU A 57 -1.03 3.12 12.32
C GLU A 57 -2.00 1.95 12.08
N TYR A 58 -2.87 2.07 11.08
CA TYR A 58 -3.79 1.03 10.61
C TYR A 58 -3.21 0.22 9.44
N GLU A 59 -1.91 0.33 9.18
CA GLU A 59 -1.25 -0.31 8.04
C GLU A 59 -1.89 0.08 6.70
N VAL A 60 -2.25 1.35 6.55
CA VAL A 60 -2.81 1.90 5.31
C VAL A 60 -1.95 3.04 4.79
N GLY A 61 -1.61 2.96 3.51
CA GLY A 61 -1.02 4.06 2.77
C GLY A 61 -2.09 4.81 1.99
N LEU A 62 -2.20 6.12 2.23
CA LEU A 62 -3.06 7.03 1.46
C LEU A 62 -2.22 8.23 1.01
N TRP A 63 -2.16 8.47 -0.30
CA TRP A 63 -1.46 9.63 -0.85
C TRP A 63 -2.04 10.08 -2.18
N ARG A 64 -1.72 11.32 -2.56
CA ARG A 64 -2.00 11.87 -3.88
C ARG A 64 -0.79 11.67 -4.78
N ASN A 65 -1.00 11.04 -5.92
CA ASN A 65 0.02 10.80 -6.93
C ASN A 65 0.34 12.07 -7.72
N THR A 66 1.43 12.04 -8.49
CA THR A 66 1.86 13.17 -9.33
C THR A 66 0.84 13.48 -10.43
N ALA A 67 0.16 12.46 -10.95
CA ALA A 67 -0.94 12.63 -11.92
C ALA A 67 -2.21 13.27 -11.31
N GLY A 68 -2.27 13.44 -9.99
CA GLY A 68 -3.36 14.09 -9.26
C GLY A 68 -4.44 13.14 -8.75
N ASP A 69 -4.42 11.86 -9.15
CA ASP A 69 -5.24 10.79 -8.58
C ASP A 69 -4.72 10.34 -7.21
N TRP A 70 -5.50 9.53 -6.52
CA TRP A 70 -5.23 9.06 -5.16
C TRP A 70 -4.97 7.57 -5.14
N SER A 71 -3.99 7.18 -4.34
CA SER A 71 -3.68 5.78 -4.07
C SER A 71 -4.07 5.42 -2.64
N LEU A 72 -4.84 4.35 -2.49
CA LEU A 72 -5.12 3.68 -1.22
C LEU A 72 -4.52 2.27 -1.29
N VAL A 73 -3.64 1.94 -0.36
CA VAL A 73 -2.89 0.67 -0.38
C VAL A 73 -2.87 0.06 1.00
N SER A 74 -3.19 -1.24 1.09
CA SER A 74 -2.93 -2.00 2.31
C SER A 74 -1.42 -2.25 2.44
N LEU A 75 -0.86 -1.90 3.60
CA LEU A 75 0.54 -2.09 3.97
C LEU A 75 0.73 -3.34 4.85
N ALA A 76 -0.35 -4.03 5.20
CA ALA A 76 -0.29 -5.28 5.94
C ALA A 76 0.39 -6.38 5.10
N THR A 77 1.31 -7.13 5.71
CA THR A 77 1.88 -8.32 5.07
C THR A 77 0.85 -9.45 5.01
N PRO A 78 0.88 -10.33 3.99
CA PRO A 78 0.06 -11.53 3.97
C PRO A 78 0.19 -12.33 5.29
N PRO A 79 -0.86 -13.03 5.77
CA PRO A 79 -0.85 -13.63 7.10
C PRO A 79 0.00 -14.91 7.21
N THR A 80 0.42 -15.52 6.10
CA THR A 80 1.20 -16.77 6.09
C THR A 80 2.52 -16.60 5.34
N ILE A 81 3.53 -17.37 5.73
CA ILE A 81 4.85 -17.37 5.09
C ILE A 81 4.73 -17.82 3.63
N GLU A 82 3.86 -18.78 3.32
CA GLU A 82 3.61 -19.28 1.97
C GLU A 82 3.05 -18.17 1.06
N ALA A 83 2.10 -17.39 1.56
CA ALA A 83 1.53 -16.26 0.82
C ALA A 83 2.56 -15.12 0.64
N MET A 84 3.42 -14.89 1.64
CA MET A 84 4.53 -13.94 1.52
C MET A 84 5.55 -14.40 0.46
N LYS A 85 5.96 -15.67 0.48
CA LYS A 85 6.86 -16.27 -0.52
C LYS A 85 6.29 -16.10 -1.92
N TYR A 86 5.03 -16.51 -2.11
CA TYR A 86 4.33 -16.35 -3.38
C TYR A 86 4.39 -14.89 -3.87
N ARG A 87 4.11 -13.91 -3.01
CA ARG A 87 4.16 -12.49 -3.40
C ARG A 87 5.57 -12.00 -3.73
N LEU A 88 6.60 -12.47 -3.01
CA LEU A 88 8.00 -12.13 -3.31
C LEU A 88 8.45 -12.66 -4.67
N ASP A 89 8.04 -13.89 -4.99
CA ASP A 89 8.40 -14.60 -6.22
C ASP A 89 7.69 -14.04 -7.46
N ASN A 90 6.53 -13.41 -7.29
CA ASN A 90 5.80 -12.78 -8.38
C ASN A 90 6.40 -11.41 -8.73
N PHE A 91 6.90 -11.30 -9.97
CA PHE A 91 7.48 -10.08 -10.50
C PHE A 91 6.38 -9.15 -11.05
N PRO A 92 6.53 -7.81 -10.91
CA PRO A 92 5.73 -6.87 -11.65
C PRO A 92 6.02 -7.05 -13.14
N VAL A 93 5.01 -6.83 -13.97
CA VAL A 93 5.12 -7.03 -15.42
C VAL A 93 5.92 -5.91 -16.11
N SER A 94 6.22 -4.82 -15.39
CA SER A 94 6.97 -3.67 -15.88
C SER A 94 7.81 -3.04 -14.77
N ASN A 95 8.92 -2.40 -15.14
CA ASN A 95 9.75 -1.59 -14.24
C ASN A 95 9.07 -0.27 -13.81
N THR A 96 7.90 0.06 -14.39
CA THR A 96 7.08 1.21 -14.02
C THR A 96 6.05 0.89 -12.94
N GLN A 97 5.99 -0.36 -12.48
CA GLN A 97 5.08 -0.80 -11.43
C GLN A 97 5.78 -0.88 -10.07
N CYS A 98 5.05 -0.50 -9.03
CA CYS A 98 5.48 -0.73 -7.66
C CYS A 98 5.50 -2.23 -7.34
N ARG A 99 6.61 -2.73 -6.80
CA ARG A 99 6.77 -4.14 -6.43
C ARG A 99 5.81 -4.61 -5.33
N TRP A 100 5.32 -3.70 -4.49
CA TRP A 100 4.35 -4.01 -3.45
C TRP A 100 2.91 -3.97 -3.96
N CYS A 101 2.44 -2.81 -4.45
CA CYS A 101 1.03 -2.60 -4.76
C CYS A 101 0.66 -2.85 -6.22
N LEU A 102 1.64 -3.13 -7.08
CA LEU A 102 1.49 -3.38 -8.53
C LEU A 102 0.87 -2.21 -9.33
N GLN A 103 0.60 -1.08 -8.69
CA GLN A 103 0.16 0.13 -9.39
C GLN A 103 1.25 0.59 -10.36
N ASP A 104 0.82 0.86 -11.59
CA ASP A 104 1.68 1.34 -12.66
C ASP A 104 1.75 2.87 -12.63
N ALA A 105 2.96 3.40 -12.40
CA ALA A 105 3.27 4.82 -12.46
C ALA A 105 3.47 5.31 -13.91
N LYS A 106 3.47 4.41 -14.89
CA LYS A 106 3.60 4.70 -16.33
C LYS A 106 4.82 5.61 -16.58
N ARG A 107 4.61 6.74 -17.26
CA ARG A 107 5.65 7.73 -17.59
C ARG A 107 6.16 8.53 -16.38
N LEU A 108 5.52 8.38 -15.21
CA LEU A 108 5.87 9.08 -13.97
C LEU A 108 6.66 8.18 -13.00
N ALA A 109 7.11 7.00 -13.45
CA ALA A 109 7.80 6.03 -12.60
C ALA A 109 9.08 6.57 -11.95
N ASP A 110 9.82 7.48 -12.59
CA ASP A 110 11.01 8.10 -12.00
C ASP A 110 10.69 9.19 -10.95
N LEU A 111 9.41 9.59 -10.83
CA LEU A 111 8.93 10.56 -9.85
C LEU A 111 8.17 9.91 -8.70
N GLU A 112 7.37 8.87 -9.00
CA GLU A 112 6.49 8.21 -8.02
C GLU A 112 7.19 7.03 -7.32
N LEU A 113 8.18 6.41 -7.96
CA LEU A 113 8.85 5.21 -7.44
C LEU A 113 10.31 5.46 -7.11
N ILE A 114 10.75 4.84 -6.01
CA ILE A 114 12.14 4.76 -5.60
C ILE A 114 12.66 3.34 -5.84
N SER A 115 13.96 3.20 -6.09
CA SER A 115 14.59 1.88 -6.19
C SER A 115 14.44 1.11 -4.88
N GLU A 116 14.13 -0.18 -4.97
CA GLU A 116 14.28 -1.09 -3.84
C GLU A 116 15.72 -1.05 -3.33
N ILE A 117 15.89 -1.14 -2.02
CA ILE A 117 17.18 -1.20 -1.36
C ILE A 117 17.38 -2.62 -0.80
N ASP A 118 18.57 -3.20 -1.00
CA ASP A 118 18.93 -4.50 -0.44
C ASP A 118 19.39 -4.41 1.03
N LEU A 119 19.85 -5.55 1.58
CA LEU A 119 20.33 -5.60 2.97
C LEU A 119 21.63 -4.81 3.20
N HIS A 120 22.33 -4.42 2.13
CA HIS A 120 23.58 -3.66 2.16
C HIS A 120 23.35 -2.16 1.86
N GLY A 121 22.10 -1.72 1.67
CA GLY A 121 21.82 -0.34 1.32
C GLY A 121 21.98 -0.03 -0.17
N LEU A 122 22.16 -1.05 -1.03
CA LEU A 122 22.38 -0.87 -2.46
C LEU A 122 21.07 -1.01 -3.25
N PRO A 123 20.90 -0.25 -4.35
CA PRO A 123 19.70 -0.33 -5.16
C PRO A 123 19.61 -1.69 -5.89
N VAL A 124 18.46 -2.34 -5.78
CA VAL A 124 18.15 -3.57 -6.52
C VAL A 124 17.72 -3.21 -7.95
N HIS A 125 18.43 -3.76 -8.93
CA HIS A 125 18.16 -3.48 -10.34
C HIS A 125 16.74 -3.90 -10.74
N ARG A 126 16.04 -3.00 -11.45
CA ARG A 126 14.66 -3.21 -11.96
C ARG A 126 13.61 -3.51 -10.88
N SER A 127 13.89 -3.22 -9.62
CA SER A 127 12.88 -3.28 -8.56
C SER A 127 12.65 -1.90 -7.99
N ARG A 128 11.39 -1.46 -8.02
CA ARG A 128 10.98 -0.12 -7.62
C ARG A 128 9.71 -0.17 -6.79
N LEU A 129 9.58 0.73 -5.83
CA LEU A 129 8.49 0.80 -4.86
C LEU A 129 8.06 2.25 -4.66
N HIS A 130 6.79 2.47 -4.31
CA HIS A 130 6.40 3.74 -3.70
C HIS A 130 7.10 3.88 -2.34
N PRO A 131 7.43 5.11 -1.89
CA PRO A 131 8.05 5.33 -0.58
C PRO A 131 7.32 4.66 0.59
N GLN A 132 5.99 4.75 0.61
CA GLN A 132 5.12 4.16 1.63
C GLN A 132 5.12 2.62 1.58
N CYS A 133 5.40 2.04 0.41
CA CYS A 133 5.42 0.60 0.18
C CYS A 133 6.75 -0.07 0.51
N MET A 134 7.84 0.68 0.67
CA MET A 134 9.17 0.13 0.92
C MET A 134 9.25 -0.62 2.25
N ARG A 135 8.78 -0.01 3.33
CA ARG A 135 8.84 -0.60 4.68
C ARG A 135 8.14 -1.97 4.77
N PRO A 136 6.88 -2.13 4.36
CA PRO A 136 6.22 -3.44 4.45
C PRO A 136 6.85 -4.47 3.51
N TRP A 137 7.39 -4.05 2.36
CA TRP A 137 8.15 -4.93 1.46
C TRP A 137 9.40 -5.51 2.14
N LEU A 138 10.22 -4.66 2.78
CA LEU A 138 11.42 -5.11 3.49
C LEU A 138 11.09 -5.98 4.71
N SER A 139 10.00 -5.65 5.42
CA SER A 139 9.48 -6.48 6.52
C SER A 139 9.12 -7.89 6.04
N MET A 140 8.37 -7.99 4.93
CA MET A 140 7.97 -9.27 4.34
C MET A 140 9.19 -10.11 3.91
N ARG A 141 10.18 -9.50 3.25
CA ARG A 141 11.45 -10.17 2.91
C ARG A 141 12.16 -10.72 4.13
N THR A 142 12.20 -9.95 5.22
CA THR A 142 12.85 -10.34 6.48
C THR A 142 12.12 -11.51 7.16
N GLN A 143 10.78 -11.49 7.17
CA GLN A 143 9.97 -12.57 7.73
C GLN A 143 10.18 -13.90 6.98
N VAL A 144 10.16 -13.85 5.65
CA VAL A 144 10.41 -15.03 4.80
C VAL A 144 11.84 -15.54 4.96
N ALA A 145 12.83 -14.65 4.98
CA ALA A 145 14.23 -15.03 5.19
C ALA A 145 14.37 -15.78 6.52
N ARG A 146 13.86 -15.23 7.63
CA ARG A 146 13.90 -15.87 8.97
C ARG A 146 13.20 -17.22 9.01
N ALA A 147 12.05 -17.37 8.35
CA ALA A 147 11.32 -18.63 8.29
C ALA A 147 12.07 -19.71 7.47
N GLY A 148 12.96 -19.31 6.56
CA GLY A 148 13.89 -20.18 5.85
C GLY A 148 15.16 -20.54 6.63
N VAL A 149 15.44 -19.92 7.78
CA VAL A 149 16.58 -20.24 8.68
C VAL A 149 16.18 -21.22 9.78
N VAL A 150 15.05 -21.95 9.64
CA VAL A 150 14.78 -23.09 10.53
C VAL A 150 15.74 -24.21 10.11
N HIS A 151 16.78 -24.38 10.92
CA HIS A 151 17.89 -25.33 10.80
C HIS A 151 17.48 -26.71 10.25
N GLU A 152 17.97 -27.05 9.06
CA GLU A 152 18.45 -28.40 8.80
C GLU A 152 19.78 -28.55 9.55
N GLN A 153 19.70 -29.14 10.75
CA GLN A 153 20.80 -29.84 11.41
C GLN A 153 20.24 -31.12 12.02
#